data_AF-A0A2C5XSD6-F1
#
_entry.id   AF-A0A2C5XSD6-F1
#
_cell.length_a   1.000
_cell.length_b   1.000
_cell.length_c   1.000
_cell.angle_alpha   90.00
_cell.angle_beta   90.00
_cell.angle_gamma   90.00
#
_symmetry.space_group_name_H-M   'P 1'
#
loop_
_entity.id
_entity.type
_entity.pdbx_description
1 polymer ?
#
loop_
_entity_poly.entity_id
_entity_poly.type
_entity_poly.pdbx_seq_one_letter_code
_entity_poly.pdbx_strand_id
1 'polypeptide(L)'
;MLLTRLNGGFWLVWLSLFIFCYFNSFDDPTSLFYDVGRAYEQRFSLERAKEARDYLEHLPNKVEQAGKKAKFLCIGVPSINRTSESFLGYTIATLADSIPPKDRASIHLVVLVADKSPQNHFAYSQLWLANIADEVLLYGHGQTSGSNNSIYRTIDRNVYKEGSGRGTGRVENMRLDHSVLVETCRNYGSPYFALIEDDIIAAPNWFAKLTKGLSHVEAQSKKTGKDWLYLRLFYSEIFMGWNSEEWLLYGQNIFLLYTVVLLAFLVSMLVRSRLKRKPIAKSIRCSALPLALIMCLWLPALIALYIVAGRVSMRRINPFAWSWHPAREMPNFGCCAQGLVFPQRHLEGVQALLRKPPYAFAGDQILEDYARDHSLAKWALEPSVLQHVGLKQSSAGDQRAEVWNFSFERQRMNTRET
;
A
#
# COMPACT_ATOMS: atom_id res chain seq x y z
N MET A 1 11.82 -43.44 26.36
CA MET A 1 13.01 -42.61 26.04
C MET A 1 12.90 -41.89 24.71
N LEU A 2 12.69 -42.56 23.56
CA LEU A 2 12.67 -41.86 22.25
C LEU A 2 11.56 -40.80 22.15
N LEU A 3 10.33 -41.11 22.58
CA LEU A 3 9.21 -40.16 22.53
C LEU A 3 9.41 -38.96 23.46
N THR A 4 9.98 -39.19 24.64
CA THR A 4 10.34 -38.12 25.60
C THR A 4 11.39 -37.19 25.02
N ARG A 5 12.41 -37.73 24.33
CA ARG A 5 13.42 -36.94 23.62
C ARG A 5 12.83 -36.14 22.46
N LEU A 6 11.93 -36.74 21.68
CA LEU A 6 11.22 -36.05 20.60
C LEU A 6 10.35 -34.90 21.14
N ASN A 7 9.63 -35.12 22.24
CA ASN A 7 8.84 -34.08 22.89
C ASN A 7 9.71 -32.96 23.45
N GLY A 8 10.84 -33.29 24.11
CA GLY A 8 11.81 -32.29 24.55
C GLY A 8 12.39 -31.48 23.40
N GLY A 9 12.75 -32.14 22.30
CA GLY A 9 13.21 -31.47 21.08
C GLY A 9 12.16 -30.55 20.45
N PHE A 10 10.90 -30.98 20.39
CA PHE A 10 9.79 -30.14 19.95
C PHE A 10 9.69 -28.86 20.77
N TRP A 11 9.69 -28.97 22.11
CA TRP A 11 9.56 -27.80 22.99
C TRP A 11 10.77 -26.86 22.91
N LEU A 12 11.98 -27.37 22.68
CA LEU A 12 13.14 -26.54 22.40
C LEU A 12 12.96 -25.74 21.10
N VAL A 13 12.52 -26.39 20.02
CA VAL A 13 12.22 -25.71 18.75
C VAL A 13 11.11 -24.69 18.92
N TRP A 14 10.02 -25.07 19.60
CA TRP A 14 8.90 -24.18 19.87
C TRP A 14 9.33 -22.94 20.67
N LEU A 15 10.17 -23.12 21.69
CA LEU A 15 10.71 -22.01 22.49
C LEU A 15 11.62 -21.11 21.66
N SER A 16 12.48 -21.67 20.80
CA SER A 16 13.29 -20.87 19.87
C SER A 16 12.42 -20.06 18.90
N LEU A 17 11.35 -20.65 18.37
CA LEU A 17 10.38 -19.95 17.51
C LEU A 17 9.63 -18.87 18.29
N PHE A 18 9.25 -19.13 19.54
CA PHE A 18 8.61 -18.14 20.42
C PHE A 18 9.52 -16.92 20.66
N ILE A 19 10.79 -17.16 20.99
CA ILE A 19 11.79 -16.10 21.15
C ILE A 19 11.99 -15.34 19.83
N PHE A 20 12.05 -16.05 18.70
CA PHE A 20 12.12 -15.41 17.39
C PHE A 20 10.90 -14.50 17.14
N CYS A 21 9.69 -14.97 17.45
CA CYS A 21 8.46 -14.19 17.28
C CYS A 21 8.46 -12.94 18.17
N TYR A 22 8.97 -13.03 19.41
CA TYR A 22 9.16 -11.89 20.30
C TYR A 22 10.02 -10.78 19.67
N PHE A 23 11.14 -11.14 19.04
CA PHE A 23 12.02 -10.15 18.40
C PHE A 23 11.54 -9.70 17.02
N ASN A 24 10.81 -10.53 16.29
CA ASN A 24 10.41 -10.25 14.91
C ASN A 24 8.98 -9.71 14.77
N SER A 25 8.16 -9.74 15.81
CA SER A 25 6.72 -9.40 15.68
C SER A 25 6.28 -8.23 16.55
N PHE A 26 7.24 -7.39 16.94
CA PHE A 26 6.99 -6.21 17.79
C PHE A 26 6.21 -5.09 17.09
N ASP A 27 6.21 -5.07 15.76
CA ASP A 27 5.54 -4.04 14.95
C ASP A 27 4.26 -4.55 14.28
N ASP A 28 3.76 -5.71 14.68
CA ASP A 28 2.49 -6.22 14.19
C ASP A 28 1.40 -5.99 15.25
N PRO A 29 0.38 -5.14 14.99
CA PRO A 29 -0.66 -4.83 15.96
C PRO A 29 -1.53 -6.03 16.34
N THR A 30 -1.43 -7.16 15.62
CA THR A 30 -2.14 -8.41 15.92
C THR A 30 -1.28 -9.46 16.61
N SER A 31 -0.02 -9.13 16.90
CA SER A 31 0.90 -9.97 17.65
C SER A 31 0.75 -9.74 19.15
N LEU A 32 0.88 -10.81 19.94
CA LEU A 32 1.02 -10.74 21.40
C LEU A 32 2.29 -9.96 21.81
N PHE A 33 3.28 -9.90 20.93
CA PHE A 33 4.56 -9.24 21.16
C PHE A 33 4.58 -7.76 20.72
N TYR A 34 3.43 -7.22 20.32
CA TYR A 34 3.30 -5.85 19.83
C TYR A 34 3.80 -4.83 20.85
N ASP A 35 4.74 -3.99 20.43
CA ASP A 35 5.28 -2.89 21.21
C ASP A 35 5.02 -1.59 20.46
N VAL A 36 4.03 -0.84 20.93
CA VAL A 36 3.60 0.42 20.32
C VAL A 36 4.74 1.44 20.24
N GLY A 37 5.65 1.46 21.23
CA GLY A 37 6.77 2.40 21.24
C GLY A 37 7.75 2.13 20.11
N ARG A 38 8.01 0.84 19.83
CA ARG A 38 8.95 0.41 18.79
C ARG A 38 8.31 0.29 17.41
N ALA A 39 7.01 -0.01 17.34
CA ALA A 39 6.30 -0.29 16.10
C ALA A 39 6.18 0.91 15.16
N TYR A 40 6.07 2.11 15.74
CA TYR A 40 5.91 3.38 15.00
C TYR A 40 7.22 4.16 14.87
N GLU A 41 8.36 3.55 15.20
CA GLU A 41 9.66 4.16 14.94
C GLU A 41 9.84 4.33 13.42
N GLN A 42 9.96 5.58 12.98
CA GLN A 42 10.37 5.87 11.61
C GLN A 42 11.84 5.47 11.45
N ARG A 43 12.14 4.63 10.46
CA ARG A 43 13.50 4.17 10.15
C ARG A 43 13.80 4.46 8.69
N PHE A 44 13.19 3.69 7.79
CA PHE A 44 13.36 3.86 6.36
C PHE A 44 12.79 5.20 5.87
N SER A 45 11.66 5.65 6.45
CA SER A 45 11.08 6.94 6.11
C SER A 45 11.94 8.12 6.50
N LEU A 46 12.64 8.05 7.64
CA LEU A 46 13.59 9.10 8.05
C LEU A 46 14.79 9.19 7.11
N GLU A 47 15.32 8.04 6.65
CA GLU A 47 16.39 8.02 5.66
C GLU A 47 15.93 8.67 4.35
N ARG A 48 14.75 8.29 3.85
CA ARG A 48 14.17 8.90 2.65
C ARG A 48 13.86 10.39 2.80
N ALA A 49 13.42 10.83 3.97
CA ALA A 49 13.23 12.26 4.24
C ALA A 49 14.56 13.04 4.23
N LYS A 50 15.68 12.42 4.65
CA LYS A 50 17.01 13.03 4.54
C LYS A 50 17.46 13.15 3.08
N GLU A 51 17.28 12.11 2.27
CA GLU A 51 17.60 12.14 0.83
C GLU A 51 16.72 13.15 0.08
N ALA A 52 15.45 13.25 0.43
CA ALA A 52 14.55 14.26 -0.11
C ALA A 52 15.02 15.69 0.20
N ARG A 53 15.52 15.93 1.42
CA ARG A 53 16.09 17.23 1.81
C ARG A 53 17.33 17.56 0.99
N ASP A 54 18.26 16.62 0.86
CA ASP A 54 19.46 16.78 0.03
C ASP A 54 19.10 17.09 -1.43
N TYR A 55 18.10 16.39 -1.98
CA TYR A 55 17.60 16.64 -3.33
C TYR A 55 16.99 18.05 -3.50
N LEU A 56 16.28 18.55 -2.49
CA LEU A 56 15.71 19.90 -2.51
C LEU A 56 16.76 21.00 -2.36
N GLU A 57 17.86 20.73 -1.65
CA GLU A 57 19.02 21.62 -1.51
C GLU A 57 19.90 21.63 -2.77
N HIS A 58 20.01 20.48 -3.45
CA HIS A 58 20.84 20.27 -4.64
C HIS A 58 20.02 19.85 -5.86
N LEU A 59 19.17 20.76 -6.32
CA LEU A 59 18.25 20.49 -7.43
C LEU A 59 19.00 20.11 -8.72
N PRO A 60 18.67 18.97 -9.36
CA PRO A 60 19.22 18.63 -10.66
C PRO A 60 18.59 19.52 -11.75
N ASN A 61 19.19 19.51 -12.94
CA ASN A 61 18.57 20.13 -14.11
C ASN A 61 17.19 19.54 -14.37
N LYS A 62 16.23 20.40 -14.71
CA LYS A 62 14.87 19.99 -15.06
C LYS A 62 14.90 19.02 -16.23
N VAL A 63 14.25 17.87 -16.06
CA VAL A 63 14.11 16.86 -17.11
C VAL A 63 13.01 17.29 -18.08
N GLU A 64 13.32 17.33 -19.36
CA GLU A 64 12.32 17.63 -20.39
C GLU A 64 11.34 16.47 -20.57
N GLN A 65 10.06 16.81 -20.75
CA GLN A 65 9.00 15.83 -20.95
C GLN A 65 9.15 15.12 -22.30
N ALA A 66 8.91 13.82 -22.29
CA ALA A 66 8.95 13.03 -23.51
C ALA A 66 7.75 13.37 -24.42
N GLY A 67 7.95 13.25 -25.73
CA GLY A 67 6.88 13.49 -26.71
C GLY A 67 5.66 12.59 -26.50
N LYS A 68 4.53 12.92 -27.17
CA LYS A 68 3.21 12.26 -26.97
C LYS A 68 3.24 10.72 -26.94
N LYS A 69 4.13 10.08 -27.69
CA LYS A 69 4.24 8.60 -27.79
C LYS A 69 4.90 7.93 -26.58
N ALA A 70 5.56 8.69 -25.71
CA ALA A 70 6.31 8.19 -24.56
C ALA A 70 5.66 8.52 -23.21
N LYS A 71 4.42 9.04 -23.22
CA LYS A 71 3.63 9.29 -22.01
C LYS A 71 3.24 7.98 -21.35
N PHE A 72 3.52 7.85 -20.05
CA PHE A 72 3.20 6.63 -19.31
C PHE A 72 2.34 6.90 -18.08
N LEU A 73 2.70 7.91 -17.28
CA LEU A 73 2.03 8.22 -16.02
C LEU A 73 1.77 9.72 -15.90
N CYS A 74 0.59 10.10 -15.44
CA CYS A 74 0.31 11.45 -14.97
C CYS A 74 0.04 11.38 -13.47
N ILE A 75 0.78 12.14 -12.67
CA ILE A 75 0.66 12.16 -11.22
C ILE A 75 -0.03 13.47 -10.83
N GLY A 76 -1.09 13.39 -10.05
CA GLY A 76 -1.74 14.54 -9.44
C GLY A 76 -1.52 14.55 -7.93
N VAL A 77 -0.96 15.66 -7.43
CA VAL A 77 -0.76 15.89 -5.99
C VAL A 77 -1.56 17.13 -5.57
N PRO A 78 -2.66 17.00 -4.81
CA PRO A 78 -3.35 18.14 -4.24
C PRO A 78 -2.64 18.55 -2.95
N SER A 79 -2.45 19.86 -2.74
CA SER A 79 -1.84 20.39 -1.53
C SER A 79 -2.57 21.63 -1.04
N ILE A 80 -2.66 21.74 0.28
CA ILE A 80 -3.30 22.85 0.96
C ILE A 80 -2.61 23.10 2.30
N ASN A 81 -2.37 24.37 2.63
CA ASN A 81 -1.78 24.74 3.92
C ASN A 81 -2.75 24.44 5.08
N ARG A 82 -2.60 23.26 5.70
CA ARG A 82 -3.39 22.84 6.87
C ARG A 82 -2.58 22.74 8.15
N THR A 83 -1.31 22.36 8.03
CA THR A 83 -0.42 22.04 9.14
C THR A 83 0.72 23.05 9.24
N SER A 84 1.33 23.14 10.42
CA SER A 84 2.58 23.87 10.61
C SER A 84 3.78 23.22 9.91
N GLU A 85 3.65 21.94 9.54
CA GLU A 85 4.67 21.19 8.82
C GLU A 85 4.34 21.11 7.32
N SER A 86 5.35 21.34 6.49
CA SER A 86 5.27 21.33 5.02
C SER A 86 5.81 20.00 4.48
N PHE A 87 4.92 19.07 4.11
CA PHE A 87 5.30 17.75 3.59
C PHE A 87 5.43 17.69 2.07
N LEU A 88 4.76 18.59 1.34
CA LEU A 88 4.72 18.56 -0.14
C LEU A 88 6.12 18.51 -0.77
N GLY A 89 7.07 19.27 -0.23
CA GLY A 89 8.45 19.28 -0.72
C GLY A 89 9.07 17.88 -0.71
N TYR A 90 8.94 17.15 0.41
CA TYR A 90 9.43 15.78 0.52
C TYR A 90 8.66 14.81 -0.37
N THR A 91 7.34 14.96 -0.46
CA THR A 91 6.50 14.15 -1.36
C THR A 91 7.01 14.26 -2.80
N ILE A 92 7.10 15.48 -3.36
CA ILE A 92 7.48 15.61 -4.77
C ILE A 92 8.97 15.30 -5.01
N ALA A 93 9.84 15.57 -4.02
CA ALA A 93 11.25 15.19 -4.10
C ALA A 93 11.40 13.66 -4.16
N THR A 94 10.78 12.91 -3.26
CA THR A 94 10.89 11.44 -3.25
C THR A 94 10.19 10.78 -4.45
N LEU A 95 9.20 11.44 -5.05
CA LEU A 95 8.61 11.03 -6.32
C LEU A 95 9.55 11.26 -7.52
N ALA A 96 10.60 12.07 -7.40
CA ALA A 96 11.49 12.44 -8.51
C ALA A 96 12.95 11.99 -8.35
N ASP A 97 13.49 11.94 -7.13
CA ASP A 97 14.93 11.86 -6.83
C ASP A 97 15.63 10.60 -7.32
N SER A 98 14.92 9.48 -7.33
CA SER A 98 15.48 8.14 -7.56
C SER A 98 15.03 7.55 -8.91
N ILE A 99 14.56 8.41 -9.82
CA ILE A 99 14.06 8.01 -11.14
C ILE A 99 15.08 8.38 -12.21
N PRO A 100 15.49 7.43 -13.07
CA PRO A 100 16.35 7.73 -14.22
C PRO A 100 15.72 8.81 -15.12
N PRO A 101 16.50 9.72 -15.74
CA PRO A 101 15.96 10.81 -16.55
C PRO A 101 14.99 10.35 -17.66
N LYS A 102 15.27 9.21 -18.29
CA LYS A 102 14.39 8.59 -19.29
C LYS A 102 13.00 8.26 -18.73
N ASP A 103 12.97 7.69 -17.53
CA ASP A 103 11.72 7.30 -16.86
C ASP A 103 11.01 8.55 -16.33
N ARG A 104 11.75 9.52 -15.78
CA ARG A 104 11.20 10.81 -15.32
C ARG A 104 10.53 11.58 -16.45
N ALA A 105 11.09 11.53 -17.67
CA ALA A 105 10.50 12.16 -18.85
C ALA A 105 9.17 11.51 -19.30
N SER A 106 8.86 10.29 -18.87
CA SER A 106 7.58 9.60 -19.15
C SER A 106 6.46 9.95 -18.16
N ILE A 107 6.80 10.70 -17.11
CA ILE A 107 5.92 11.06 -15.99
C ILE A 107 5.59 12.55 -16.08
N HIS A 108 4.30 12.89 -16.09
CA HIS A 108 3.82 14.27 -15.96
C HIS A 108 3.35 14.53 -14.53
N LEU A 109 4.10 15.31 -13.77
CA LEU A 109 3.80 15.63 -12.36
C LEU A 109 3.04 16.96 -12.26
N VAL A 110 1.77 16.85 -11.89
CA VAL A 110 0.84 17.97 -11.69
C VAL A 110 0.64 18.21 -10.20
N VAL A 111 0.90 19.43 -9.75
CA VAL A 111 0.62 19.84 -8.36
C VAL A 111 -0.54 20.82 -8.36
N LEU A 112 -1.60 20.53 -7.61
CA LEU A 112 -2.70 21.47 -7.39
C LEU A 112 -2.50 22.17 -6.05
N VAL A 113 -2.24 23.48 -6.09
CA VAL A 113 -2.29 24.35 -4.92
C VAL A 113 -3.76 24.72 -4.69
N ALA A 114 -4.42 23.97 -3.81
CA ALA A 114 -5.86 24.03 -3.60
C ALA A 114 -6.31 25.15 -2.65
N ASP A 115 -5.37 25.92 -2.10
CA ASP A 115 -5.66 27.10 -1.27
C ASP A 115 -6.57 28.11 -1.99
N LYS A 116 -7.48 28.72 -1.23
CA LYS A 116 -8.33 29.81 -1.75
C LYS A 116 -7.51 31.00 -2.23
N SER A 117 -6.39 31.26 -1.55
CA SER A 117 -5.41 32.28 -1.89
C SER A 117 -4.07 31.58 -2.11
N PRO A 118 -3.79 31.10 -3.35
CA PRO A 118 -2.61 30.27 -3.62
C PRO A 118 -1.29 30.93 -3.22
N GLN A 119 -1.23 32.26 -3.20
CA GLN A 119 -0.04 33.04 -2.82
C GLN A 119 0.38 32.81 -1.36
N ASN A 120 -0.55 32.38 -0.51
CA ASN A 120 -0.29 32.07 0.89
C ASN A 120 0.24 30.64 1.09
N HIS A 121 0.19 29.78 0.06
CA HIS A 121 0.68 28.41 0.14
C HIS A 121 2.21 28.43 0.28
N PHE A 122 2.80 27.62 1.19
CA PHE A 122 4.25 27.67 1.45
C PHE A 122 5.09 27.34 0.20
N ALA A 123 4.55 26.45 -0.65
CA ALA A 123 5.15 26.04 -1.91
C ALA A 123 4.99 27.03 -3.07
N TYR A 124 4.15 28.06 -2.93
CA TYR A 124 3.92 29.02 -4.00
C TYR A 124 5.21 29.74 -4.38
N SER A 125 5.53 29.76 -5.69
CA SER A 125 6.74 30.39 -6.23
C SER A 125 8.06 29.83 -5.71
N GLN A 126 8.07 28.65 -5.07
CA GLN A 126 9.30 28.00 -4.66
C GLN A 126 10.08 27.45 -5.87
N LEU A 127 11.41 27.60 -5.85
CA LEU A 127 12.28 27.14 -6.94
C LEU A 127 12.20 25.62 -7.12
N TRP A 128 12.21 24.87 -6.01
CA TRP A 128 12.12 23.41 -6.04
C TRP A 128 10.81 22.93 -6.68
N LEU A 129 9.68 23.60 -6.41
CA LEU A 129 8.40 23.25 -7.03
C LEU A 129 8.47 23.46 -8.53
N ALA A 130 9.03 24.58 -8.98
CA ALA A 130 9.14 24.89 -10.39
C ALA A 130 10.10 23.97 -11.16
N ASN A 131 11.13 23.47 -10.49
CA ASN A 131 12.11 22.58 -11.07
C ASN A 131 11.58 21.13 -11.15
N ILE A 132 10.86 20.68 -10.12
CA ILE A 132 10.41 19.29 -9.99
C ILE A 132 9.07 19.05 -10.68
N ALA A 133 8.10 19.95 -10.53
CA ALA A 133 6.78 19.80 -11.15
C ALA A 133 6.78 20.17 -12.63
N ASP A 134 5.94 19.48 -13.40
CA ASP A 134 5.74 19.74 -14.82
C ASP A 134 4.62 20.77 -15.03
N GLU A 135 3.63 20.77 -14.15
CA GLU A 135 2.50 21.70 -14.17
C GLU A 135 2.03 22.01 -12.75
N VAL A 136 1.72 23.27 -12.48
CA VAL A 136 1.16 23.71 -11.19
C VAL A 136 -0.18 24.37 -11.43
N LEU A 137 -1.23 23.80 -10.86
CA LEU A 137 -2.60 24.31 -10.95
C LEU A 137 -2.89 25.25 -9.79
N LEU A 138 -3.47 26.41 -10.11
CA LEU A 138 -3.90 27.41 -9.13
C LEU A 138 -5.38 27.70 -9.31
N TYR A 139 -6.13 27.81 -8.22
CA TYR A 139 -7.48 28.37 -8.29
C TYR A 139 -7.43 29.89 -8.42
N GLY A 140 -8.13 30.44 -9.41
CA GLY A 140 -8.17 31.89 -9.65
C GLY A 140 -9.05 32.25 -10.84
N HIS A 141 -9.09 33.54 -11.17
CA HIS A 141 -9.79 34.05 -12.34
C HIS A 141 -8.76 34.69 -13.30
N GLY A 142 -8.85 34.36 -14.59
CA GLY A 142 -7.94 34.85 -15.62
C GLY A 142 -6.66 34.00 -15.78
N GLN A 143 -5.93 34.25 -16.87
CA GLN A 143 -4.61 33.64 -17.07
C GLN A 143 -3.58 34.43 -16.25
N THR A 144 -3.08 33.88 -15.15
CA THR A 144 -1.86 34.41 -14.53
C THR A 144 -0.66 34.02 -15.39
N SER A 145 -0.41 34.78 -16.45
CA SER A 145 0.89 34.85 -17.13
C SER A 145 1.90 35.68 -16.31
N GLY A 146 1.81 35.62 -14.97
CA GLY A 146 2.42 36.58 -14.03
C GLY A 146 3.71 36.11 -13.35
N SER A 147 4.29 34.99 -13.77
CA SER A 147 5.62 34.56 -13.36
C SER A 147 6.34 34.08 -14.61
N ASN A 148 7.60 34.45 -14.79
CA ASN A 148 8.45 34.00 -15.90
C ASN A 148 8.61 32.46 -15.98
N ASN A 149 7.97 31.68 -15.09
CA ASN A 149 7.88 30.23 -15.15
C ASN A 149 6.57 29.76 -15.80
N SER A 150 6.72 29.19 -17.00
CA SER A 150 5.67 28.68 -17.89
C SER A 150 4.80 27.53 -17.37
N ILE A 151 5.01 27.04 -16.14
CA ILE A 151 4.36 25.83 -15.63
C ILE A 151 3.07 26.09 -14.84
N TYR A 152 2.81 27.33 -14.44
CA TYR A 152 1.63 27.67 -13.65
C TYR A 152 0.42 27.88 -14.56
N ARG A 153 -0.69 27.19 -14.24
CA ARG A 153 -1.96 27.33 -14.96
C ARG A 153 -3.10 27.59 -13.98
N THR A 154 -3.86 28.65 -14.26
CA THR A 154 -5.04 28.98 -13.48
C THR A 154 -6.27 28.26 -13.99
N ILE A 155 -7.08 27.81 -13.05
CA ILE A 155 -8.32 27.08 -13.28
C ILE A 155 -9.44 27.62 -12.40
N ASP A 156 -10.67 27.43 -12.88
CA ASP A 156 -11.85 27.82 -12.13
C ASP A 156 -12.00 26.94 -10.87
N ARG A 157 -12.25 27.60 -9.75
CA ARG A 157 -12.50 26.91 -8.47
C ARG A 157 -13.82 26.15 -8.46
N ASN A 158 -14.82 26.66 -9.18
CA ASN A 158 -16.12 26.04 -9.29
C ASN A 158 -16.19 25.14 -10.52
N VAL A 159 -16.04 23.84 -10.31
CA VAL A 159 -16.07 22.84 -11.39
C VAL A 159 -17.48 22.40 -11.78
N TYR A 160 -18.50 22.81 -11.02
CA TYR A 160 -19.88 22.56 -11.40
C TYR A 160 -20.28 23.52 -12.53
N LYS A 161 -20.71 22.96 -13.66
CA LYS A 161 -21.24 23.73 -14.79
C LYS A 161 -22.64 24.28 -14.53
N GLU A 162 -23.39 23.66 -13.62
CA GLU A 162 -24.79 23.97 -13.30
C GLU A 162 -25.04 23.77 -11.79
N GLY A 163 -25.90 24.60 -11.18
CA GLY A 163 -26.32 24.49 -9.77
C GLY A 163 -25.74 25.55 -8.83
N SER A 164 -25.86 25.33 -7.51
CA SER A 164 -25.47 26.28 -6.44
C SER A 164 -23.96 26.52 -6.30
N GLY A 165 -23.14 25.82 -7.08
CA GLY A 165 -21.68 25.90 -7.05
C GLY A 165 -21.03 25.15 -5.88
N ARG A 166 -19.70 25.20 -5.84
CA ARG A 166 -18.85 24.53 -4.85
C ARG A 166 -19.08 25.07 -3.44
N GLY A 167 -19.46 24.19 -2.50
CA GLY A 167 -19.68 24.54 -1.10
C GLY A 167 -18.39 24.80 -0.29
N THR A 168 -18.56 24.92 1.02
CA THR A 168 -17.45 25.15 1.99
C THR A 168 -17.02 23.88 2.71
N GLY A 169 -17.76 22.77 2.55
CA GLY A 169 -17.50 21.51 3.23
C GLY A 169 -16.14 20.91 2.84
N ARG A 170 -15.39 20.43 3.84
CA ARG A 170 -14.05 19.85 3.62
C ARG A 170 -14.08 18.64 2.68
N VAL A 171 -14.99 17.71 2.92
CA VAL A 171 -15.11 16.46 2.14
C VAL A 171 -15.44 16.76 0.68
N GLU A 172 -16.39 17.67 0.44
CA GLU A 172 -16.69 18.14 -0.92
C GLU A 172 -15.47 18.79 -1.57
N ASN A 173 -14.80 19.70 -0.87
CA ASN A 173 -13.65 20.41 -1.42
C ASN A 173 -12.53 19.45 -1.84
N MET A 174 -12.13 18.53 -0.97
CA MET A 174 -11.10 17.52 -1.28
C MET A 174 -11.49 16.66 -2.48
N ARG A 175 -12.75 16.21 -2.54
CA ARG A 175 -13.28 15.42 -3.65
C ARG A 175 -13.20 16.19 -4.98
N LEU A 176 -13.56 17.47 -4.97
CA LEU A 176 -13.52 18.31 -6.17
C LEU A 176 -12.08 18.64 -6.60
N ASP A 177 -11.16 18.83 -5.65
CA ASP A 177 -9.72 19.00 -5.92
C ASP A 177 -9.16 17.76 -6.63
N HIS A 178 -9.51 16.56 -6.17
CA HIS A 178 -9.17 15.31 -6.85
C HIS A 178 -9.78 15.24 -8.26
N SER A 179 -11.04 15.69 -8.43
CA SER A 179 -11.70 15.69 -9.74
C SER A 179 -10.99 16.56 -10.78
N VAL A 180 -10.38 17.66 -10.35
CA VAL A 180 -9.58 18.56 -11.20
C VAL A 180 -8.30 17.87 -11.67
N LEU A 181 -7.62 17.16 -10.77
CA LEU A 181 -6.42 16.40 -11.10
C LEU A 181 -6.74 15.25 -12.06
N VAL A 182 -7.85 14.54 -11.82
CA VAL A 182 -8.36 13.51 -12.75
C VAL A 182 -8.63 14.11 -14.12
N GLU A 183 -9.33 15.24 -14.20
CA GLU A 183 -9.63 15.91 -15.47
C GLU A 183 -8.35 16.32 -16.21
N THR A 184 -7.41 16.94 -15.49
CA THR A 184 -6.14 17.41 -16.05
C THR A 184 -5.33 16.25 -16.62
N CYS A 185 -5.17 15.18 -15.86
CA CYS A 185 -4.42 14.01 -16.29
C CYS A 185 -5.12 13.19 -17.37
N ARG A 186 -6.46 13.15 -17.37
CA ARG A 186 -7.25 12.57 -18.47
C ARG A 186 -7.02 13.34 -19.77
N ASN A 187 -7.05 14.67 -19.72
CA ASN A 187 -6.80 15.53 -20.88
C ASN A 187 -5.34 15.44 -21.37
N TYR A 188 -4.38 15.19 -20.48
CA TYR A 188 -2.99 14.91 -20.85
C TYR A 188 -2.86 13.64 -21.70
N GLY A 189 -3.76 12.66 -21.54
CA GLY A 189 -3.83 11.45 -22.35
C GLY A 189 -2.80 10.37 -21.97
N SER A 190 -2.40 10.34 -20.69
CA SER A 190 -1.53 9.28 -20.17
C SER A 190 -2.33 7.98 -19.95
N PRO A 191 -1.76 6.80 -20.25
CA PRO A 191 -2.41 5.51 -19.99
C PRO A 191 -2.82 5.29 -18.53
N TYR A 192 -2.06 5.86 -17.59
CA TYR A 192 -2.31 5.78 -16.16
C TYR A 192 -2.31 7.17 -15.50
N PHE A 193 -3.14 7.30 -14.47
CA PHE A 193 -3.20 8.45 -13.57
C PHE A 193 -2.92 7.99 -12.13
N ALA A 194 -1.98 8.62 -11.45
CA ALA A 194 -1.76 8.44 -10.02
C ALA A 194 -2.28 9.64 -9.25
N LEU A 195 -3.21 9.43 -8.32
CA LEU A 195 -3.60 10.40 -7.31
C LEU A 195 -2.77 10.12 -6.05
N ILE A 196 -1.96 11.09 -5.63
CA ILE A 196 -1.02 10.96 -4.50
C ILE A 196 -1.29 12.09 -3.50
N GLU A 197 -1.35 11.80 -2.21
CA GLU A 197 -1.47 12.82 -1.15
C GLU A 197 -0.15 13.58 -0.96
N ASP A 198 -0.20 14.80 -0.39
CA ASP A 198 0.97 15.66 -0.23
C ASP A 198 1.83 15.34 1.00
N ASP A 199 1.46 14.33 1.79
CA ASP A 199 2.10 13.87 3.02
C ASP A 199 2.60 12.42 2.96
N ILE A 200 3.29 12.09 1.86
CA ILE A 200 3.91 10.77 1.66
C ILE A 200 5.42 10.83 1.49
N ILE A 201 6.05 9.68 1.65
CA ILE A 201 7.45 9.39 1.31
C ILE A 201 7.47 8.17 0.41
N ALA A 202 8.09 8.30 -0.76
CA ALA A 202 8.22 7.21 -1.73
C ALA A 202 9.53 6.43 -1.57
N ALA A 203 9.47 5.11 -1.73
CA ALA A 203 10.66 4.26 -1.83
C ALA A 203 11.46 4.59 -3.12
N PRO A 204 12.80 4.49 -3.13
CA PRO A 204 13.62 4.88 -4.28
C PRO A 204 13.25 4.16 -5.59
N ASN A 205 12.82 2.91 -5.48
CA ASN A 205 12.43 2.08 -6.62
C ASN A 205 10.92 2.02 -6.86
N TRP A 206 10.14 2.98 -6.36
CA TRP A 206 8.69 2.99 -6.45
C TRP A 206 8.20 2.88 -7.91
N PHE A 207 8.83 3.60 -8.84
CA PHE A 207 8.41 3.62 -10.24
C PHE A 207 8.67 2.27 -10.94
N ALA A 208 9.83 1.66 -10.69
CA ALA A 208 10.16 0.33 -11.20
C ALA A 208 9.24 -0.76 -10.63
N LYS A 209 8.83 -0.64 -9.36
CA LYS A 209 7.83 -1.54 -8.75
C LYS A 209 6.43 -1.30 -9.34
N LEU A 210 6.05 -0.05 -9.57
CA LEU A 210 4.78 0.32 -10.19
C LEU A 210 4.65 -0.27 -11.60
N THR A 211 5.65 -0.09 -12.47
CA THR A 211 5.61 -0.61 -13.85
C THR A 211 5.48 -2.13 -13.89
N LYS A 212 6.21 -2.85 -13.02
CA LYS A 212 6.07 -4.30 -12.84
C LYS A 212 4.68 -4.68 -12.31
N GLY A 213 4.18 -3.95 -11.32
CA GLY A 213 2.85 -4.12 -10.75
C GLY A 213 1.75 -3.98 -11.79
N LEU A 214 1.72 -2.86 -12.52
CA LEU A 214 0.75 -2.62 -13.59
C LEU A 214 0.80 -3.70 -14.68
N SER A 215 2.00 -4.09 -15.11
CA SER A 215 2.17 -5.18 -16.09
C SER A 215 1.56 -6.49 -15.60
N HIS A 216 1.74 -6.81 -14.31
CA HIS A 216 1.14 -7.99 -13.69
C HIS A 216 -0.39 -7.87 -13.59
N VAL A 217 -0.92 -6.74 -13.11
CA VAL A 217 -2.37 -6.53 -12.97
C VAL A 217 -3.08 -6.59 -14.32
N GLU A 218 -2.53 -5.95 -15.36
CA GLU A 218 -3.08 -6.02 -16.72
C GLU A 218 -3.05 -7.45 -17.29
N ALA A 219 -1.97 -8.21 -17.03
CA ALA A 219 -1.91 -9.62 -17.43
C ALA A 219 -2.95 -10.48 -16.70
N GLN A 220 -3.16 -10.25 -15.40
CA GLN A 220 -4.20 -10.96 -14.63
C GLN A 220 -5.61 -10.58 -15.08
N SER A 221 -5.88 -9.30 -15.31
CA SER A 221 -7.16 -8.81 -15.83
C SER A 221 -7.52 -9.50 -17.15
N LYS A 222 -6.58 -9.57 -18.10
CA LYS A 222 -6.76 -10.29 -19.36
C LYS A 222 -7.00 -11.79 -19.17
N LYS A 223 -6.31 -12.41 -18.21
CA LYS A 223 -6.44 -13.85 -17.94
C LYS A 223 -7.78 -14.22 -17.31
N THR A 224 -8.28 -13.40 -16.39
CA THR A 224 -9.52 -13.67 -15.65
C THR A 224 -10.76 -13.09 -16.33
N GLY A 225 -10.58 -12.13 -17.24
CA GLY A 225 -11.66 -11.34 -17.84
C GLY A 225 -12.27 -10.31 -16.88
N LYS A 226 -11.68 -10.12 -15.68
CA LYS A 226 -12.16 -9.18 -14.67
C LYS A 226 -11.32 -7.90 -14.71
N ASP A 227 -11.94 -6.79 -15.07
CA ASP A 227 -11.29 -5.47 -15.08
C ASP A 227 -11.03 -4.94 -13.65
N TRP A 228 -10.26 -3.86 -13.52
CA TRP A 228 -9.79 -3.33 -12.25
C TRP A 228 -9.88 -1.80 -12.16
N LEU A 229 -10.25 -1.28 -10.99
CA LEU A 229 -10.45 0.16 -10.78
C LEU A 229 -9.14 0.89 -10.49
N TYR A 230 -8.38 0.41 -9.50
CA TYR A 230 -7.10 1.01 -9.12
C TYR A 230 -6.09 0.00 -8.58
N LEU A 231 -4.84 0.44 -8.57
CA LEU A 231 -3.71 -0.18 -7.90
C LEU A 231 -3.23 0.77 -6.79
N ARG A 232 -3.29 0.30 -5.54
CA ARG A 232 -2.80 1.01 -4.36
C ARG A 232 -1.27 0.98 -4.29
N LEU A 233 -0.67 2.14 -4.07
CA LEU A 233 0.76 2.29 -3.79
C LEU A 233 1.07 2.28 -2.28
N PHE A 234 0.03 2.49 -1.48
CA PHE A 234 0.01 2.47 -0.04
C PHE A 234 -1.20 1.67 0.47
N TYR A 235 -1.03 0.96 1.57
CA TYR A 235 -2.13 0.45 2.39
C TYR A 235 -1.68 0.40 3.84
N SER A 236 -2.60 0.69 4.76
CA SER A 236 -2.34 0.55 6.19
C SER A 236 -2.33 -0.94 6.55
N GLU A 237 -1.27 -1.38 7.22
CA GLU A 237 -1.16 -2.77 7.70
C GLU A 237 -1.92 -3.00 9.01
N ILE A 238 -2.44 -1.94 9.62
CA ILE A 238 -3.27 -2.01 10.84
C ILE A 238 -4.54 -2.84 10.59
N PHE A 239 -5.12 -2.75 9.39
CA PHE A 239 -6.34 -3.49 9.03
C PHE A 239 -6.07 -4.90 8.48
N MET A 240 -4.79 -5.31 8.36
CA MET A 240 -4.37 -6.60 7.79
C MET A 240 -4.23 -7.70 8.84
N GLY A 241 -4.92 -7.54 9.97
CA GLY A 241 -4.89 -8.42 11.12
C GLY A 241 -5.71 -9.70 11.01
N TRP A 242 -5.81 -10.44 12.12
CA TRP A 242 -6.73 -11.56 12.26
C TRP A 242 -8.19 -11.08 12.35
N ASN A 243 -8.76 -10.72 11.20
CA ASN A 243 -10.11 -10.17 11.08
C ASN A 243 -11.18 -11.25 11.28
N SER A 244 -12.20 -10.96 12.08
CA SER A 244 -13.27 -11.90 12.45
C SER A 244 -14.13 -12.33 11.26
N GLU A 245 -14.23 -11.48 10.24
CA GLU A 245 -14.95 -11.66 8.99
C GLU A 245 -14.40 -12.85 8.19
N GLU A 246 -13.14 -13.21 8.41
CA GLU A 246 -12.45 -14.30 7.71
C GLU A 246 -12.34 -15.58 8.58
N TRP A 247 -13.09 -15.70 9.69
CA TRP A 247 -13.00 -16.85 10.60
C TRP A 247 -13.21 -18.20 9.89
N LEU A 248 -14.11 -18.25 8.90
CA LEU A 248 -14.35 -19.45 8.10
C LEU A 248 -13.11 -19.85 7.30
N LEU A 249 -12.42 -18.88 6.69
CA LEU A 249 -11.19 -19.12 5.94
C LEU A 249 -10.08 -19.63 6.87
N TYR A 250 -9.94 -19.05 8.06
CA TYR A 250 -8.97 -19.52 9.05
C TYR A 250 -9.28 -20.95 9.51
N GLY A 251 -10.54 -21.23 9.82
CA GLY A 251 -11.01 -22.56 10.24
C GLY A 251 -10.79 -23.61 9.15
N GLN A 252 -11.08 -23.27 7.89
CA GLN A 252 -10.82 -24.14 6.74
C GLN A 252 -9.33 -24.47 6.58
N ASN A 253 -8.45 -23.48 6.71
CA ASN A 253 -7.00 -23.67 6.62
C ASN A 253 -6.47 -24.56 7.76
N ILE A 254 -6.95 -24.32 8.99
CA ILE A 254 -6.62 -25.17 10.15
C ILE A 254 -7.12 -26.60 9.89
N PHE A 255 -8.38 -26.78 9.50
CA PHE A 255 -8.92 -28.10 9.20
C PHE A 255 -8.13 -28.82 8.11
N LEU A 256 -7.80 -28.12 7.02
CA LEU A 256 -6.97 -28.66 5.94
C LEU A 256 -5.60 -29.11 6.47
N LEU A 257 -4.94 -28.31 7.30
CA LEU A 257 -3.68 -28.69 7.91
C LEU A 257 -3.79 -29.97 8.76
N TYR A 258 -4.82 -30.08 9.61
CA TYR A 258 -5.11 -31.30 10.38
C TYR A 258 -5.36 -32.51 9.47
N THR A 259 -6.13 -32.35 8.39
CA THR A 259 -6.39 -33.44 7.43
C THR A 259 -5.11 -33.91 6.73
N VAL A 260 -4.23 -32.99 6.31
CA VAL A 260 -2.96 -33.33 5.65
C VAL A 260 -2.04 -34.10 6.60
N VAL A 261 -1.92 -33.65 7.85
CA VAL A 261 -1.11 -34.36 8.87
C VAL A 261 -1.67 -35.75 9.15
N LEU A 262 -3.00 -35.88 9.26
CA LEU A 262 -3.67 -37.16 9.47
C LEU A 262 -3.45 -38.11 8.28
N LEU A 263 -3.64 -37.63 7.05
CA LEU A 263 -3.43 -38.42 5.83
C LEU A 263 -1.96 -38.85 5.69
N ALA A 264 -1.01 -37.95 5.92
CA ALA A 264 0.42 -38.27 5.90
C ALA A 264 0.77 -39.35 6.93
N PHE A 265 0.17 -39.27 8.12
CA PHE A 265 0.33 -40.28 9.15
C PHE A 265 -0.26 -41.63 8.71
N LEU A 266 -1.50 -41.66 8.19
CA LEU A 266 -2.14 -42.88 7.68
C LEU A 266 -1.32 -43.55 6.57
N VAL A 267 -0.83 -42.76 5.60
CA VAL A 267 0.05 -43.24 4.53
C VAL A 267 1.34 -43.82 5.11
N SER A 268 1.97 -43.13 6.06
CA SER A 268 3.20 -43.62 6.71
C SER A 268 2.97 -44.97 7.42
N MET A 269 1.79 -45.17 8.02
CA MET A 269 1.41 -46.42 8.64
C MET A 269 1.23 -47.54 7.61
N LEU A 270 0.52 -47.27 6.51
CA LEU A 270 0.32 -48.25 5.43
C LEU A 270 1.65 -48.68 4.80
N VAL A 271 2.56 -47.73 4.57
CA VAL A 271 3.89 -48.01 4.04
C VAL A 271 4.70 -48.86 5.03
N ARG A 272 4.69 -48.53 6.32
CA ARG A 272 5.39 -49.29 7.36
C ARG A 272 4.82 -50.70 7.57
N SER A 273 3.49 -50.87 7.51
CA SER A 273 2.86 -52.18 7.65
C SER A 273 3.22 -53.10 6.48
N ARG A 274 3.25 -52.55 5.25
CA ARG A 274 3.69 -53.27 4.04
C ARG A 274 5.18 -53.63 4.10
N LEU A 275 6.05 -52.68 4.43
CA LEU A 275 7.51 -52.90 4.50
C LEU A 275 7.93 -53.86 5.62
N LYS A 276 7.34 -53.73 6.82
CA LYS A 276 7.73 -54.53 8.00
C LYS A 276 6.90 -55.81 8.17
N ARG A 277 5.99 -56.12 7.23
CA ARG A 277 5.02 -57.24 7.29
C ARG A 277 4.31 -57.34 8.66
N LYS A 278 4.04 -56.20 9.32
CA LYS A 278 3.35 -56.18 10.61
C LYS A 278 1.85 -56.00 10.40
N PRO A 279 0.99 -56.64 11.23
CA PRO A 279 -0.45 -56.39 11.18
C PRO A 279 -0.72 -54.91 11.43
N ILE A 280 -1.62 -54.32 10.62
CA ILE A 280 -2.01 -52.91 10.69
C ILE A 280 -2.45 -52.54 12.12
N ALA A 281 -3.21 -53.41 12.79
CA ALA A 281 -3.66 -53.22 14.18
C ALA A 281 -2.50 -53.03 15.19
N LYS A 282 -1.38 -53.77 15.02
CA LYS A 282 -0.20 -53.64 15.90
C LYS A 282 0.60 -52.36 15.59
N SER A 283 0.58 -51.92 14.33
CA SER A 283 1.15 -50.64 13.91
C SER A 283 0.38 -49.45 14.48
N ILE A 284 -0.96 -49.50 14.48
CA ILE A 284 -1.84 -48.46 15.05
C ILE A 284 -1.59 -48.32 16.56
N ARG A 285 -1.59 -49.44 17.30
CA ARG A 285 -1.41 -49.40 18.77
C ARG A 285 -0.04 -48.82 19.18
N CYS A 286 1.02 -49.09 18.42
CA CYS A 286 2.35 -48.52 18.67
C CYS A 286 2.50 -47.04 18.27
N SER A 287 1.55 -46.49 17.50
CA SER A 287 1.64 -45.14 16.94
C SER A 287 0.51 -44.19 17.38
N ALA A 288 -0.44 -44.68 18.17
CA ALA A 288 -1.52 -43.88 18.74
C ALA A 288 -1.02 -42.76 19.66
N LEU A 289 -0.06 -43.04 20.54
CA LEU A 289 0.49 -42.05 21.46
C LEU A 289 1.25 -40.90 20.75
N PRO A 290 2.18 -41.15 19.80
CA PRO A 290 2.80 -40.07 19.04
C PRO A 290 1.81 -39.32 18.14
N LEU A 291 0.80 -39.99 17.58
CA LEU A 291 -0.26 -39.29 16.84
C LEU A 291 -1.06 -38.35 17.77
N ALA A 292 -1.44 -38.81 18.96
CA ALA A 292 -2.14 -38.00 19.93
C ALA A 292 -1.31 -36.77 20.36
N LEU A 293 0.01 -36.95 20.57
CA LEU A 293 0.90 -35.81 20.85
C LEU A 293 0.97 -34.82 19.69
N ILE A 294 1.09 -35.29 18.45
CA ILE A 294 1.13 -34.41 17.28
C ILE A 294 -0.20 -33.64 17.14
N MET A 295 -1.34 -34.34 17.20
CA MET A 295 -2.65 -33.76 16.91
C MET A 295 -3.20 -32.91 18.05
N CYS A 296 -2.93 -33.29 19.31
CA CYS A 296 -3.53 -32.66 20.49
C CYS A 296 -2.56 -31.75 21.26
N LEU A 297 -1.26 -31.74 20.94
CA LEU A 297 -0.29 -30.88 21.63
C LEU A 297 0.57 -30.08 20.65
N TRP A 298 1.32 -30.74 19.77
CA TRP A 298 2.32 -30.05 18.94
C TRP A 298 1.68 -29.17 17.88
N LEU A 299 0.68 -29.70 17.15
CA LEU A 299 -0.01 -28.95 16.11
C LEU A 299 -0.81 -27.77 16.68
N PRO A 300 -1.63 -27.92 17.75
CA PRO A 300 -2.25 -26.79 18.43
C PRO A 300 -1.24 -25.75 18.91
N ALA A 301 -0.10 -26.18 19.50
CA ALA A 301 0.91 -25.25 19.99
C ALA A 301 1.58 -24.44 18.87
N LEU A 302 1.81 -25.04 17.70
CA LEU A 302 2.33 -24.33 16.53
C LEU A 302 1.29 -23.38 15.91
N ILE A 303 0.02 -23.80 15.84
CA ILE A 303 -1.07 -22.95 15.36
C ILE A 303 -1.27 -21.76 16.30
N ALA A 304 -1.27 -22.00 17.62
CA ALA A 304 -1.34 -20.94 18.61
C ALA A 304 -0.17 -19.97 18.44
N LEU A 305 1.07 -20.48 18.29
CA LEU A 305 2.23 -19.64 18.05
C LEU A 305 2.10 -18.80 16.78
N TYR A 306 1.60 -19.38 15.68
CA TYR A 306 1.36 -18.70 14.42
C TYR A 306 0.34 -17.56 14.55
N ILE A 307 -0.74 -17.77 15.30
CA ILE A 307 -1.76 -16.75 15.55
C ILE A 307 -1.18 -15.65 16.45
N VAL A 308 -0.58 -15.99 17.59
CA VAL A 308 -0.06 -14.99 18.54
C VAL A 308 1.15 -14.22 18.01
N ALA A 309 1.86 -14.75 17.02
CA ALA A 309 2.94 -14.01 16.35
C ALA A 309 2.43 -12.90 15.41
N GLY A 310 1.13 -12.84 15.15
CA GLY A 310 0.50 -11.79 14.33
C GLY A 310 0.52 -12.08 12.83
N ARG A 311 -0.55 -11.67 12.16
CA ARG A 311 -0.80 -12.00 10.75
C ARG A 311 0.19 -11.32 9.80
N VAL A 312 0.52 -10.06 10.04
CA VAL A 312 1.43 -9.27 9.20
C VAL A 312 2.85 -9.82 9.32
N SER A 313 3.31 -10.13 10.53
CA SER A 313 4.60 -10.75 10.80
C SER A 313 4.73 -12.11 10.15
N MET A 314 3.72 -12.98 10.31
CA MET A 314 3.71 -14.30 9.68
C MET A 314 3.69 -14.20 8.16
N ARG A 315 2.98 -13.23 7.61
CA ARG A 315 2.93 -13.01 6.17
C ARG A 315 4.30 -12.60 5.60
N ARG A 316 5.04 -11.75 6.29
CA ARG A 316 6.40 -11.33 5.88
C ARG A 316 7.39 -12.48 5.81
N ILE A 317 7.31 -13.43 6.74
CA ILE A 317 8.28 -14.55 6.83
C ILE A 317 7.82 -15.80 6.08
N ASN A 318 6.54 -15.92 5.75
CA ASN A 318 6.02 -17.11 5.11
C ASN A 318 6.47 -17.16 3.64
N PRO A 319 7.34 -18.09 3.23
CA PRO A 319 7.85 -18.18 1.85
C PRO A 319 6.76 -18.50 0.83
N PHE A 320 5.63 -19.07 1.28
CA PHE A 320 4.45 -19.32 0.44
C PHE A 320 3.51 -18.10 0.37
N ALA A 321 3.62 -17.16 1.31
CA ALA A 321 2.92 -15.87 1.28
C ALA A 321 3.80 -14.71 0.78
N TRP A 322 5.11 -14.95 0.60
CA TRP A 322 5.98 -14.09 -0.16
C TRP A 322 5.35 -13.95 -1.53
N SER A 323 4.75 -12.81 -1.78
CA SER A 323 4.20 -12.50 -3.08
C SER A 323 5.38 -12.43 -4.03
N TRP A 324 5.67 -13.52 -4.75
CA TRP A 324 6.55 -13.50 -5.92
C TRP A 324 5.99 -12.55 -6.99
N HIS A 325 4.74 -12.13 -6.83
CA HIS A 325 4.04 -11.18 -7.67
C HIS A 325 4.22 -9.75 -7.14
N PRO A 326 4.41 -8.77 -8.04
CA PRO A 326 4.60 -7.36 -7.65
C PRO A 326 3.32 -6.69 -7.12
N ALA A 327 2.16 -7.33 -7.27
CA ALA A 327 0.88 -6.84 -6.82
C ALA A 327 -0.05 -8.01 -6.42
N ARG A 328 -1.04 -7.72 -5.58
CA ARG A 328 -2.09 -8.66 -5.16
C ARG A 328 -3.48 -8.02 -5.23
N GLU A 329 -4.50 -8.84 -5.41
CA GLU A 329 -5.87 -8.36 -5.23
C GLU A 329 -6.10 -8.04 -3.74
N MET A 330 -6.72 -6.91 -3.48
CA MET A 330 -7.07 -6.40 -2.16
C MET A 330 -8.55 -6.03 -2.16
N PRO A 331 -9.46 -7.03 -2.14
CA PRO A 331 -10.89 -6.77 -2.21
C PRO A 331 -11.42 -6.15 -0.92
N ASN A 332 -10.79 -6.43 0.23
CA ASN A 332 -11.19 -5.98 1.56
C ASN A 332 -10.00 -5.42 2.33
N PHE A 333 -10.28 -4.68 3.41
CA PHE A 333 -9.31 -4.14 4.38
C PHE A 333 -8.27 -3.18 3.76
N GLY A 334 -8.52 -2.69 2.55
CA GLY A 334 -7.79 -1.58 1.97
C GLY A 334 -8.33 -0.29 2.56
N CYS A 335 -7.56 0.38 3.41
CA CYS A 335 -7.83 1.76 3.78
C CYS A 335 -6.91 2.70 3.04
N CYS A 336 -7.45 3.92 2.86
CA CYS A 336 -6.73 5.16 2.80
C CYS A 336 -6.22 5.48 1.37
N ALA A 337 -6.18 6.76 1.00
CA ALA A 337 -6.00 7.21 -0.39
C ALA A 337 -4.62 7.83 -0.69
N GLN A 338 -3.60 7.53 0.11
CA GLN A 338 -2.25 8.12 0.02
C GLN A 338 -1.64 8.00 -1.38
N GLY A 339 -1.93 6.90 -2.08
CA GLY A 339 -1.52 6.74 -3.46
C GLY A 339 -2.35 5.69 -4.20
N LEU A 340 -3.10 6.15 -5.20
CA LEU A 340 -3.97 5.32 -6.05
C LEU A 340 -3.64 5.53 -7.53
N VAL A 341 -3.39 4.44 -8.26
CA VAL A 341 -3.17 4.48 -9.70
C VAL A 341 -4.38 3.91 -10.42
N PHE A 342 -4.95 4.69 -11.34
CA PHE A 342 -6.13 4.36 -12.13
C PHE A 342 -5.73 4.21 -13.61
N PRO A 343 -6.33 3.26 -14.35
CA PRO A 343 -6.18 3.20 -15.79
C PRO A 343 -7.06 4.26 -16.46
N GLN A 344 -6.60 4.80 -17.58
CA GLN A 344 -7.26 5.90 -18.29
C GLN A 344 -8.75 5.62 -18.61
N ARG A 345 -9.08 4.36 -18.91
CA ARG A 345 -10.44 3.90 -19.25
C ARG A 345 -11.49 4.12 -18.16
N HIS A 346 -11.10 4.31 -16.90
CA HIS A 346 -12.03 4.54 -15.79
C HIS A 346 -12.08 6.00 -15.31
N LEU A 347 -11.22 6.88 -15.84
CA LEU A 347 -11.10 8.26 -15.33
C LEU A 347 -12.35 9.10 -15.53
N GLU A 348 -13.13 8.86 -16.59
CA GLU A 348 -14.39 9.56 -16.79
C GLU A 348 -15.41 9.24 -15.70
N GLY A 349 -15.61 7.96 -15.40
CA GLY A 349 -16.50 7.54 -14.32
C GLY A 349 -16.02 7.99 -12.94
N VAL A 350 -14.72 7.89 -12.68
CA VAL A 350 -14.10 8.39 -11.43
C VAL A 350 -14.29 9.89 -11.29
N GLN A 351 -14.09 10.67 -12.37
CA GLN A 351 -14.32 12.11 -12.36
C GLN A 351 -15.80 12.45 -12.07
N ALA A 352 -16.73 11.72 -12.71
CA ALA A 352 -18.16 11.93 -12.51
C ALA A 352 -18.57 11.64 -11.06
N LEU A 353 -18.09 10.51 -10.50
CA LEU A 353 -18.26 10.14 -9.10
C LEU A 353 -17.70 11.20 -8.15
N LEU A 354 -16.48 11.70 -8.43
CA LEU A 354 -15.84 12.76 -7.66
C LEU A 354 -16.51 14.12 -7.83
N ARG A 355 -17.41 14.33 -8.78
CA ARG A 355 -18.18 15.58 -8.92
C ARG A 355 -19.57 15.46 -8.32
N LYS A 356 -20.24 14.33 -8.53
CA LYS A 356 -21.62 14.10 -8.09
C LYS A 356 -21.70 12.70 -7.48
N PRO A 357 -21.21 12.51 -6.23
CA PRO A 357 -21.26 11.20 -5.60
C PRO A 357 -22.72 10.83 -5.31
N PRO A 358 -23.15 9.59 -5.60
CA PRO A 358 -24.48 9.12 -5.21
C PRO A 358 -24.59 8.81 -3.72
N TYR A 359 -23.45 8.84 -3.00
CA TYR A 359 -23.31 8.50 -1.59
C TYR A 359 -22.84 9.72 -0.77
N ALA A 360 -23.24 9.78 0.49
CA ALA A 360 -22.83 10.82 1.43
C ALA A 360 -21.52 10.50 2.19
N PHE A 361 -20.76 9.49 1.73
CA PHE A 361 -19.53 9.04 2.37
C PHE A 361 -18.30 9.86 1.95
N ALA A 362 -17.24 9.80 2.75
CA ALA A 362 -16.00 10.52 2.48
C ALA A 362 -15.08 9.78 1.49
N GLY A 363 -14.39 10.55 0.65
CA GLY A 363 -13.09 10.22 0.06
C GLY A 363 -12.93 8.87 -0.66
N ASP A 364 -12.33 7.91 0.03
CA ASP A 364 -11.95 6.58 -0.48
C ASP A 364 -13.11 5.59 -0.48
N GLN A 365 -14.07 5.72 0.46
CA GLN A 365 -15.23 4.84 0.55
C GLN A 365 -16.10 4.89 -0.72
N ILE A 366 -16.24 6.06 -1.35
CA ILE A 366 -17.01 6.16 -2.60
C ILE A 366 -16.37 5.37 -3.75
N LEU A 367 -15.04 5.21 -3.75
CA LEU A 367 -14.32 4.40 -4.75
C LEU A 367 -14.50 2.90 -4.49
N GLU A 368 -14.57 2.50 -3.23
CA GLU A 368 -14.85 1.11 -2.83
C GLU A 368 -16.25 0.68 -3.30
N ASP A 369 -17.25 1.56 -3.13
CA ASP A 369 -18.62 1.34 -3.60
C ASP A 369 -18.70 1.33 -5.12
N TYR A 370 -18.04 2.29 -5.79
CA TYR A 370 -17.98 2.34 -7.24
C TYR A 370 -17.34 1.07 -7.83
N ALA A 371 -16.25 0.56 -7.23
CA ALA A 371 -15.62 -0.68 -7.64
C ALA A 371 -16.59 -1.87 -7.53
N ARG A 372 -17.32 -1.96 -6.42
CA ARG A 372 -18.31 -3.02 -6.17
C ARG A 372 -19.45 -2.97 -7.18
N ASP A 373 -20.03 -1.79 -7.39
CA ASP A 373 -21.18 -1.61 -8.29
C ASP A 373 -20.84 -1.94 -9.76
N HIS A 374 -19.57 -1.71 -10.14
CA HIS A 374 -19.07 -2.00 -11.49
C HIS A 374 -18.31 -3.34 -11.57
N SER A 375 -18.32 -4.15 -10.51
CA SER A 375 -17.60 -5.44 -10.44
C SER A 375 -16.09 -5.35 -10.77
N LEU A 376 -15.46 -4.23 -10.45
CA LEU A 376 -14.05 -3.95 -10.70
C LEU A 376 -13.17 -4.49 -9.56
N ALA A 377 -12.08 -5.15 -9.92
CA ALA A 377 -11.07 -5.58 -8.97
C ALA A 377 -10.29 -4.38 -8.39
N LYS A 378 -9.80 -4.54 -7.17
CA LYS A 378 -8.96 -3.56 -6.47
C LYS A 378 -7.63 -4.24 -6.15
N TRP A 379 -6.52 -3.61 -6.48
CA TRP A 379 -5.18 -4.19 -6.32
C TRP A 379 -4.32 -3.34 -5.40
N ALA A 380 -3.27 -3.93 -4.86
CA ALA A 380 -2.22 -3.21 -4.14
C ALA A 380 -0.84 -3.74 -4.54
N LEU A 381 0.16 -2.86 -4.61
CA LEU A 381 1.56 -3.26 -4.73
C LEU A 381 1.99 -4.01 -3.48
N GLU A 382 2.79 -5.06 -3.64
CA GLU A 382 3.36 -5.82 -2.54
C GLU A 382 4.88 -5.96 -2.79
N PRO A 383 5.74 -5.38 -1.94
CA PRO A 383 5.43 -4.54 -0.78
C PRO A 383 4.91 -3.14 -1.17
N SER A 384 4.31 -2.43 -0.21
CA SER A 384 3.96 -1.00 -0.32
C SER A 384 5.19 -0.17 -0.73
N VAL A 385 4.97 0.84 -1.58
CA VAL A 385 6.05 1.71 -2.10
C VAL A 385 5.98 3.14 -1.58
N LEU A 386 4.94 3.45 -0.82
CA LEU A 386 4.80 4.72 -0.11
C LEU A 386 4.64 4.46 1.40
N GLN A 387 4.88 5.51 2.17
CA GLN A 387 4.53 5.63 3.58
C GLN A 387 4.02 7.04 3.85
N HIS A 388 3.06 7.16 4.77
CA HIS A 388 2.56 8.44 5.23
C HIS A 388 3.51 9.06 6.27
N VAL A 389 3.90 10.33 6.10
CA VAL A 389 4.90 10.98 6.99
C VAL A 389 4.28 11.55 8.28
N GLY A 390 2.97 11.75 8.32
CA GLY A 390 2.28 12.27 9.49
C GLY A 390 2.00 11.19 10.53
N LEU A 391 2.78 11.15 11.62
CA LEU A 391 2.38 10.43 12.84
C LEU A 391 1.23 11.14 13.59
N LYS A 392 0.99 12.42 13.27
CA LYS A 392 -0.11 13.27 13.76
C LYS A 392 -1.07 13.53 12.62
N GLN A 393 -2.36 13.25 12.84
CA GLN A 393 -3.38 13.53 11.83
C GLN A 393 -3.42 15.04 11.52
N SER A 394 -3.46 15.41 10.24
CA SER A 394 -3.71 16.78 9.79
C SER A 394 -5.11 17.30 10.15
N SER A 395 -5.96 16.45 10.74
CA SER A 395 -7.39 16.67 10.96
C SER A 395 -7.88 16.71 12.41
N ALA A 396 -7.15 16.15 13.38
CA ALA A 396 -7.61 16.11 14.78
C ALA A 396 -6.49 15.71 15.77
N GLY A 397 -5.71 16.67 16.27
CA GLY A 397 -4.92 16.55 17.52
C GLY A 397 -3.86 15.43 17.59
N ASP A 398 -3.38 15.15 18.81
CA ASP A 398 -2.27 14.23 19.15
C ASP A 398 -2.59 12.72 18.99
N GLN A 399 -3.64 12.36 18.24
CA GLN A 399 -3.93 10.94 17.95
C GLN A 399 -2.95 10.37 16.93
N ARG A 400 -2.36 9.22 17.29
CA ARG A 400 -1.35 8.49 16.50
C ARG A 400 -1.95 8.00 15.18
N ALA A 401 -1.14 7.99 14.13
CA ALA A 401 -1.53 7.69 12.75
C ALA A 401 -2.31 6.36 12.58
N GLU A 402 -3.57 6.47 12.16
CA GLU A 402 -4.38 5.35 11.62
C GLU A 402 -3.86 4.86 10.25
N VAL A 403 -2.84 5.54 9.72
CA VAL A 403 -2.26 5.36 8.40
C VAL A 403 -0.79 4.97 8.56
N TRP A 404 -0.50 3.67 8.59
CA TRP A 404 0.88 3.18 8.76
C TRP A 404 1.13 1.85 8.06
N ASN A 405 2.26 1.75 7.36
CA ASN A 405 2.74 0.49 6.79
C ASN A 405 4.02 0.04 7.52
N PHE A 406 3.91 -0.98 8.38
CA PHE A 406 5.04 -1.47 9.18
C PHE A 406 6.12 -2.11 8.31
N SER A 407 5.72 -2.81 7.25
CA SER A 407 6.65 -3.41 6.29
C SER A 407 7.48 -2.38 5.52
N PHE A 408 6.97 -1.15 5.33
CA PHE A 408 7.74 -0.07 4.71
C PHE A 408 8.94 0.34 5.57
N GLU A 409 8.75 0.46 6.89
CA GLU A 409 9.83 0.83 7.83
C GLU A 409 10.90 -0.27 8.00
N ARG A 410 10.61 -1.50 7.56
CA ARG A 410 11.57 -2.61 7.52
C ARG A 410 12.40 -2.67 6.24
N GLN A 411 12.07 -1.87 5.22
CA GLN A 411 12.86 -1.83 4.00
C GLN A 411 14.26 -1.33 4.34
N ARG A 412 15.24 -1.87 3.62
CA ARG A 412 16.62 -1.39 3.67
C ARG A 412 16.93 -0.72 2.35
N MET A 413 17.78 0.29 2.42
CA MET A 413 18.45 0.75 1.21
C MET A 413 19.22 -0.43 0.63
N ASN A 414 18.87 -0.84 -0.59
CA ASN A 414 19.85 -1.56 -1.39
C ASN A 414 20.97 -0.54 -1.62
N THR A 415 22.12 -0.72 -0.98
CA THR A 415 23.35 -0.04 -1.37
C THR A 415 23.44 -0.18 -2.88
N ARG A 416 23.35 0.96 -3.58
CA ARG A 416 23.36 1.03 -5.04
C ARG A 416 24.48 0.12 -5.53
N GLU A 417 24.15 -0.90 -6.32
CA GLU A 417 25.15 -1.51 -7.19
C GLU A 417 25.58 -0.36 -8.11
N THR A 418 26.77 0.17 -7.81
CA THR A 418 27.46 1.24 -8.54
C THR A 418 27.79 0.81 -9.95
#